data_AF-A0A6A6I6U3-F1
#
_entry.id   AF-A0A6A6I6U3-F1
#
_cell.length_a   1.000
_cell.length_b   1.000
_cell.length_c   1.000
_cell.angle_alpha   90.00
_cell.angle_beta   90.00
_cell.angle_gamma   90.00
#
_symmetry.space_group_name_H-M   'P 1'
#
loop_
_entity.id
_entity.type
_entity.pdbx_description
1 polymer ?
#
loop_
_entity_poly.entity_id
_entity_poly.type
_entity_poly.pdbx_seq_one_letter_code
_entity_poly.pdbx_strand_id
1 'polypeptide(L)' 'ILLEEAKILEFLEQHRYLNIIRYYGCTVNRGCITGLALKRHEVILQYCYEDVPHNLNIAACMAGIRASVRHLYS' A
#
# COMPACT_ATOMS: atom_id res chain seq x y z
N ILE A 1 14.97 0.41 -11.40
CA ILE A 1 14.12 1.07 -10.38
C ILE A 1 13.11 0.05 -9.84
N LEU A 2 12.26 -0.54 -10.70
CA LEU A 2 11.29 -1.60 -10.32
C LEU A 2 11.83 -2.83 -9.60
N LEU A 3 13.09 -3.22 -9.79
CA LEU A 3 13.67 -4.38 -9.09
C LEU A 3 13.80 -4.16 -7.58
N GLU A 4 14.27 -2.99 -7.16
CA GLU A 4 14.42 -2.72 -5.72
C GLU A 4 13.05 -2.54 -5.05
N GLU A 5 12.11 -1.89 -5.74
CA GLU A 5 10.73 -1.75 -5.28
C GLU A 5 10.03 -3.13 -5.15
N ALA A 6 10.21 -4.02 -6.13
CA ALA A 6 9.71 -5.39 -6.05
C ALA A 6 10.31 -6.14 -4.85
N LYS A 7 11.62 -6.05 -4.61
CA LYS A 7 12.27 -6.71 -3.46
C LYS A 7 11.73 -6.20 -2.12
N ILE A 8 11.53 -4.89 -1.99
CA ILE A 8 10.94 -4.30 -0.78
C ILE A 8 9.52 -4.82 -0.58
N LEU A 9 8.71 -4.86 -1.63
CA LEU A 9 7.33 -5.35 -1.55
C LEU A 9 7.26 -6.86 -1.23
N GLU A 10 8.16 -7.68 -1.79
CA GLU A 10 8.31 -9.10 -1.43
C GLU A 10 8.66 -9.27 0.06
N PHE A 11 9.60 -8.46 0.57
CA PHE A 11 9.97 -8.46 1.99
C PHE A 11 8.80 -8.05 2.91
N LEU A 12 8.04 -7.02 2.51
CA LEU A 12 6.89 -6.55 3.28
C LEU A 12 5.72 -7.54 3.26
N GLU A 13 5.50 -8.30 2.18
CA GLU A 13 4.43 -9.31 2.12
C GLU A 13 4.71 -10.51 3.05
N GLN A 14 5.99 -10.83 3.32
CA GLN A 14 6.35 -11.87 4.31
C GLN A 14 5.90 -11.51 5.73
N HIS A 15 5.84 -10.22 6.04
CA HIS A 15 5.42 -9.70 7.33
C HIS A 15 4.16 -8.85 7.15
N ARG A 16 3.04 -9.49 6.82
CA ARG A 16 1.78 -8.79 6.52
C ARG A 16 1.28 -7.98 7.72
N TYR A 17 1.30 -6.66 7.59
CA TYR A 17 0.59 -5.73 8.48
C TYR A 17 -0.69 -5.23 7.84
N LEU A 18 -1.72 -5.09 8.67
CA LEU A 18 -3.09 -4.79 8.23
C LEU A 18 -3.22 -3.48 7.42
N ASN A 19 -2.26 -2.56 7.57
CA ASN A 19 -2.32 -1.20 7.04
C ASN A 19 -1.28 -0.92 5.94
N ILE A 20 -0.65 -1.96 5.39
CA ILE A 20 0.16 -1.88 4.17
C ILE A 20 -0.63 -2.54 3.03
N ILE A 21 -0.61 -1.94 1.85
CA ILE A 21 -1.29 -2.46 0.66
C ILE A 21 -0.75 -3.86 0.31
N ARG A 22 -1.65 -4.78 0.00
CA ARG A 22 -1.26 -6.14 -0.38
C ARG A 22 -0.55 -6.13 -1.73
N TYR A 23 0.56 -6.85 -1.80
CA TYR A 23 1.31 -7.08 -3.02
C TYR A 23 0.99 -8.47 -3.60
N TYR A 24 0.88 -8.55 -4.92
CA TYR A 24 0.55 -9.78 -5.66
C TYR A 24 1.69 -10.26 -6.57
N GLY A 25 2.83 -9.58 -6.57
CA GLY A 25 3.95 -9.88 -7.46
C GLY A 25 4.18 -8.80 -8.52
N CYS A 26 5.07 -9.09 -9.46
CA CYS A 26 5.45 -8.16 -10.52
C CYS A 26 5.19 -8.76 -11.91
N THR A 27 5.02 -7.90 -12.91
CA THR A 27 4.93 -8.32 -14.32
C THR A 27 6.30 -8.23 -14.98
N VAL A 28 6.72 -9.30 -15.65
CA VAL A 28 8.03 -9.37 -16.31
C VAL A 28 7.85 -9.51 -17.81
N ASN A 29 8.58 -8.70 -18.58
CA ASN A 29 8.65 -8.79 -20.03
C ASN A 29 10.12 -8.76 -20.47
N ARG A 30 10.56 -9.79 -21.21
CA ARG A 30 11.95 -9.94 -21.69
C ARG A 30 13.01 -9.81 -20.58
N GLY A 31 12.73 -10.36 -19.40
CA GLY A 31 13.63 -10.29 -18.23
C GLY A 31 13.61 -8.96 -17.48
N CYS A 32 12.82 -7.99 -17.94
CA CYS A 32 12.66 -6.69 -17.27
C CYS A 32 11.32 -6.64 -16.53
N ILE A 33 11.35 -6.17 -15.28
CA ILE A 33 10.12 -5.85 -14.56
C ILE A 33 9.47 -4.64 -15.23
N THR A 34 8.18 -4.77 -15.54
CA THR A 34 7.37 -3.76 -16.25
C THR A 34 6.23 -3.21 -15.41
N GLY A 35 5.94 -3.83 -14.26
CA GLY A 35 4.87 -3.40 -13.38
C GLY A 35 4.86 -4.16 -12.06
N LEU A 36 4.16 -3.58 -11.10
CA LEU A 36 3.92 -4.14 -9.77
C LEU A 36 2.42 -4.34 -9.61
N ALA A 37 2.00 -5.51 -9.18
CA ALA A 37 0.61 -5.83 -8.95
C ALA A 37 0.27 -5.59 -7.47
N LEU A 38 -0.58 -4.59 -7.20
CA LEU A 38 -1.01 -4.21 -5.87
C LEU A 38 -2.53 -4.34 -5.74
N LYS A 39 -3.04 -4.52 -4.52
CA LYS A 39 -4.49 -4.50 -4.25
C LYS A 39 -5.09 -3.14 -4.59
N ARG A 40 -5.94 -3.11 -5.61
CA ARG A 40 -6.75 -1.94 -5.93
C ARG A 40 -7.73 -1.66 -4.78
N HIS A 41 -7.73 -0.41 -4.33
CA HIS A 41 -8.77 0.14 -3.46
C HIS A 41 -9.70 1.01 -4.30
N GLU A 42 -11.00 0.92 -4.05
CA GLU A 42 -12.03 1.68 -4.78
C GLU A 42 -12.02 3.17 -4.39
N VAL A 43 -11.53 3.46 -3.19
CA VAL A 43 -11.52 4.81 -2.61
C VAL A 43 -10.12 5.11 -2.09
N ILE A 44 -9.60 6.29 -2.42
CA ILE A 44 -8.42 6.88 -1.80
C ILE A 44 -8.84 7.98 -0.83
N LEU A 45 -8.00 8.28 0.16
CA LEU A 45 -8.31 9.22 1.23
C LEU A 45 -8.74 10.60 0.72
N GLN A 46 -8.19 11.03 -0.42
CA GLN A 46 -8.56 12.28 -1.07
C GLN A 46 -10.07 12.33 -1.44
N TYR A 47 -10.63 11.26 -2.01
CA TYR A 47 -12.04 11.19 -2.36
C TYR A 47 -12.97 11.17 -1.13
N CYS A 48 -12.50 10.62 -0.01
CA CYS A 48 -13.24 10.69 1.25
C CYS A 48 -13.36 12.12 1.80
N TYR A 49 -12.49 13.03 1.36
CA TYR A 49 -12.46 14.42 1.82
C TYR A 49 -13.17 15.38 0.85
N GLU A 50 -13.08 15.13 -0.46
CA GLU A 50 -13.50 16.09 -1.50
C GLU A 50 -14.94 15.87 -2.02
N ASP A 51 -15.39 14.63 -2.25
CA ASP A 51 -16.56 14.40 -3.13
C ASP A 51 -17.86 14.01 -2.40
N VAL A 52 -17.79 13.42 -1.19
CA VAL A 52 -18.98 13.01 -0.40
C VAL A 52 -18.60 12.98 1.07
N PRO A 53 -19.40 13.54 2.01
CA PRO A 53 -19.18 13.40 3.44
C PRO A 53 -19.41 11.94 3.85
N HIS A 54 -18.39 11.11 3.68
CA HIS A 54 -18.33 9.81 4.32
C HIS A 54 -18.04 10.05 5.80
N ASN A 55 -18.66 9.25 6.67
CA ASN A 55 -18.30 9.22 8.09
C ASN A 55 -16.90 8.61 8.26
N LEU A 56 -15.88 9.37 7.88
CA LEU A 56 -14.49 9.02 8.07
C LEU A 56 -14.15 9.27 9.54
N ASN A 57 -13.86 8.19 10.28
CA ASN A 57 -13.30 8.33 11.60
C ASN A 57 -11.83 8.77 11.48
N ILE A 58 -11.61 10.09 11.55
CA ILE A 58 -10.29 10.72 11.43
C ILE A 58 -9.30 10.15 12.46
N ALA A 59 -9.75 9.92 13.70
CA ALA A 59 -8.90 9.40 14.76
C ALA A 59 -8.41 7.98 14.44
N ALA A 60 -9.30 7.10 13.98
CA ALA A 60 -8.96 5.75 13.56
C ALA A 60 -8.06 5.74 12.32
N CYS A 61 -8.33 6.60 11.34
CA CYS A 61 -7.50 6.77 10.14
C CYS A 61 -6.06 7.18 10.50
N MET A 62 -5.91 8.22 11.32
CA MET A 62 -4.59 8.70 11.75
C MET A 62 -3.85 7.68 12.62
N ALA A 63 -4.57 6.90 13.44
CA ALA A 63 -3.97 5.81 14.20
C ALA A 63 -3.43 4.71 13.27
N GLY A 64 -4.19 4.33 12.23
CA GLY A 64 -3.78 3.37 11.22
C GLY A 64 -2.52 3.81 10.48
N ILE A 65 -2.48 5.05 9.99
CA ILE A 65 -1.32 5.62 9.28
C ILE A 65 -0.07 5.60 10.16
N ARG A 66 -0.18 6.06 11.43
CA ARG A 66 0.96 6.05 12.35
C ARG A 66 1.46 4.63 12.64
N ALA A 67 0.56 3.66 12.75
CA ALA A 67 0.93 2.27 12.95
C ALA A 67 1.70 1.71 11.74
N SER A 68 1.26 1.98 10.50
CA SER A 68 2.00 1.58 9.28
C SER A 68 3.37 2.21 9.22
N VAL A 69 3.47 3.51 9.48
CA VAL A 69 4.73 4.24 9.39
C VAL A 69 5.74 3.72 10.42
N ARG A 70 5.31 3.54 11.68
CA ARG A 70 6.17 2.93 12.71
C ARG A 70 6.68 1.56 12.31
N HIS A 71 5.84 0.78 11.63
CA HIS A 71 6.24 -0.55 11.17
C HIS A 71 7.28 -0.50 10.05
N LEU A 72 7.14 0.42 9.09
CA LEU A 72 8.12 0.60 8.01
C LEU A 72 9.50 1.05 8.51
N TYR A 73 9.55 1.70 9.67
CA TYR A 73 10.79 2.17 10.30
C TYR A 73 11.36 1.21 11.37
N SER A 74 10.75 0.04 11.56
CA SER A 74 11.22 -0.98 12.51
C SER A 74 12.08 -2.04 11.85
#